data_AF-A0A8X6YYF2-F1
#
_entry.id   AF-A0A8X6YYF2-F1
#
_cell.length_a   1.000
_cell.length_b   1.000
_cell.length_c   1.000
_cell.angle_alpha   90.00
_cell.angle_beta   90.00
_cell.angle_gamma   90.00
#
_symmetry.space_group_name_H-M   'P 1'
#
loop_
_entity.id
_entity.type
_entity.pdbx_description
1 polymer ?
#
loop_
_entity_poly.entity_id
_entity_poly.type
_entity_poly.pdbx_seq_one_letter_code
_entity_poly.pdbx_strand_id
1 'polypeptide(L)'
;MAFLLSQKRGDLGELAEELRLIVEAGLTKPKLNYLIVKSPDYVEEDVKVMFNSIVKDRIRTEEKEEKLRREEREYELEKLRIQAEKNTNTMNNSENVQAPKLIHETFHKFNMKGRYWLEPDFI
;
A
#
# COMPACT_ATOMS: atom_id res chain seq x y z
N MET A 1 0.70 -16.80 -33.79
CA MET A 1 1.68 -17.37 -32.81
C MET A 1 2.61 -16.35 -32.14
N ALA A 2 3.11 -15.31 -32.84
CA ALA A 2 4.03 -14.33 -32.24
C ALA A 2 3.42 -13.50 -31.09
N PHE A 3 2.10 -13.34 -31.07
CA PHE A 3 1.36 -12.59 -30.05
C PHE A 3 1.67 -13.04 -28.61
N LEU A 4 1.61 -14.35 -28.33
CA LEU A 4 1.84 -14.90 -26.99
C LEU A 4 3.31 -14.78 -26.54
N LEU A 5 4.25 -14.68 -27.48
CA LEU A 5 5.68 -14.56 -27.18
C LEU A 5 6.02 -13.19 -26.56
N SER A 6 5.28 -12.13 -26.88
CA SER A 6 5.50 -10.80 -26.29
C SER A 6 4.79 -10.57 -24.96
N GLN A 7 3.82 -11.41 -24.58
CA GLN A 7 3.00 -11.21 -23.38
C GLN A 7 3.74 -11.54 -22.07
N LYS A 8 3.26 -11.00 -20.95
CA LYS A 8 3.79 -11.29 -19.61
C LYS A 8 3.41 -12.70 -19.17
N ARG A 9 4.25 -13.34 -18.36
CA ARG A 9 4.02 -14.71 -17.84
C ARG A 9 2.77 -14.81 -16.97
N GLY A 10 2.44 -13.77 -16.20
CA GLY A 10 1.22 -13.73 -15.37
C GLY A 10 -0.04 -13.78 -16.23
N ASP A 11 -0.13 -12.88 -17.21
CA ASP A 11 -1.28 -12.73 -18.12
C ASP A 11 -1.51 -14.02 -18.93
N LEU A 12 -0.43 -14.70 -19.34
CA LEU A 12 -0.51 -16.01 -20.00
C LEU A 12 -1.00 -17.11 -19.06
N GLY A 13 -0.70 -17.02 -17.77
CA GLY A 13 -1.21 -17.92 -16.74
C GLY A 13 -2.71 -17.78 -16.56
N GLU A 14 -3.19 -16.55 -16.38
CA GLU A 14 -4.63 -16.24 -16.29
C GLU A 14 -5.38 -16.69 -17.56
N LEU A 15 -4.81 -16.43 -18.74
CA LEU A 15 -5.38 -16.91 -20.01
C LEU A 15 -5.47 -18.44 -20.06
N ALA A 16 -4.44 -19.15 -19.59
CA ALA A 16 -4.44 -20.61 -19.58
C ALA A 16 -5.47 -21.17 -18.57
N GLU A 17 -5.69 -20.49 -17.44
CA GLU A 17 -6.76 -20.82 -16.50
C GLU A 17 -8.16 -20.60 -17.10
N GLU A 18 -8.37 -19.49 -17.82
CA GLU A 18 -9.63 -19.21 -18.53
C GLU A 18 -9.93 -20.27 -19.60
N LEU A 19 -8.89 -20.71 -20.33
CA LEU A 19 -8.95 -21.82 -21.28
C LEU A 19 -9.05 -23.19 -20.60
N ARG A 20 -9.15 -23.24 -19.26
CA ARG A 20 -9.25 -24.46 -18.44
C ARG A 20 -8.12 -25.45 -18.69
N LEU A 21 -6.93 -24.93 -19.02
CA LEU A 21 -5.73 -25.73 -19.20
C LEU A 21 -5.13 -26.06 -17.83
N ILE A 22 -4.57 -27.26 -17.71
CA ILE A 22 -3.86 -27.67 -16.49
C ILE A 22 -2.49 -26.97 -16.49
N VAL A 23 -2.36 -25.91 -15.69
CA VAL A 23 -1.10 -25.18 -15.49
C VAL A 23 -0.48 -25.58 -14.16
N GLU A 24 0.64 -26.31 -14.22
CA GLU A 24 1.40 -26.61 -13.01
C GLU A 24 2.11 -25.36 -12.46
N ALA A 25 2.15 -25.24 -11.13
CA ALA A 25 2.87 -24.17 -10.46
C ALA A 25 4.36 -24.21 -10.87
N GLY A 26 4.89 -23.06 -11.29
CA GLY A 26 6.29 -22.96 -11.74
C GLY A 26 6.52 -23.16 -13.24
N LEU A 27 5.47 -23.32 -14.06
CA LEU A 27 5.62 -23.39 -15.52
C LEU A 27 6.34 -22.16 -16.09
N THR A 28 7.28 -22.40 -17.01
CA THR A 28 7.99 -21.30 -17.70
C THR A 28 7.12 -20.70 -18.80
N LYS A 29 7.36 -19.41 -19.12
CA LYS A 29 6.62 -18.71 -20.18
C LYS A 29 6.58 -19.46 -21.53
N PRO A 30 7.69 -20.02 -22.04
CA PRO A 30 7.64 -20.80 -23.29
C PRO A 30 6.75 -22.05 -23.20
N LYS A 31 6.73 -22.71 -22.03
CA LYS A 31 5.91 -23.91 -21.81
C LYS A 31 4.43 -23.56 -21.75
N LEU A 32 4.08 -22.45 -21.11
CA LEU A 32 2.72 -21.88 -21.11
C LEU A 32 2.24 -21.58 -22.54
N ASN A 33 3.06 -20.89 -23.33
CA ASN A 33 2.74 -20.59 -24.73
C ASN A 33 2.51 -21.87 -25.54
N TYR A 34 3.35 -22.88 -25.33
CA TYR A 34 3.19 -24.17 -25.99
C TYR A 34 1.87 -24.86 -25.62
N LEU A 35 1.47 -24.86 -24.34
CA LEU A 35 0.21 -25.47 -23.90
C LEU A 35 -1.00 -24.78 -24.53
N ILE A 36 -1.01 -23.44 -24.54
CA ILE A 36 -2.11 -22.65 -25.12
C ILE A 36 -2.25 -22.96 -26.61
N VAL A 37 -1.14 -22.93 -27.37
CA VAL A 37 -1.15 -23.17 -28.83
C VAL A 37 -1.47 -24.62 -29.17
N LYS A 38 -1.13 -25.57 -28.30
CA LYS A 38 -1.40 -27.00 -28.51
C LYS A 38 -2.83 -27.39 -28.12
N SER A 39 -3.58 -26.50 -27.48
CA SER A 39 -4.98 -26.74 -27.17
C SER A 39 -5.76 -27.02 -28.46
N PRO A 40 -6.63 -28.05 -28.51
CA PRO A 40 -7.46 -28.33 -29.67
C PRO A 40 -8.44 -27.18 -29.98
N ASP A 41 -8.80 -26.40 -28.95
CA ASP A 41 -9.70 -25.26 -29.04
C ASP A 41 -8.95 -23.93 -29.28
N TYR A 42 -7.67 -23.98 -29.68
CA TYR A 42 -6.89 -22.78 -29.95
C TYR A 42 -7.35 -22.09 -31.24
N VAL A 43 -8.01 -20.95 -31.07
CA VAL A 43 -8.29 -19.98 -32.14
C VAL A 43 -7.61 -18.67 -31.79
N GLU A 44 -6.71 -18.19 -32.64
CA GLU A 44 -5.85 -17.04 -32.33
C GLU A 44 -6.67 -15.76 -32.05
N GLU A 45 -7.74 -15.54 -32.80
CA GLU A 45 -8.65 -14.41 -32.67
C GLU A 45 -9.40 -14.44 -31.33
N ASP A 46 -9.96 -15.59 -30.96
CA ASP A 46 -10.70 -15.75 -29.70
C ASP A 46 -9.76 -15.62 -28.50
N VAL A 47 -8.56 -16.20 -28.60
CA VAL A 47 -7.52 -16.07 -27.58
C VAL A 47 -7.09 -14.61 -27.41
N LYS A 48 -6.97 -13.83 -28.49
CA LYS A 48 -6.69 -12.39 -28.41
C LYS A 48 -7.83 -11.64 -27.73
N VAL A 49 -9.08 -11.97 -28.03
CA VAL A 49 -10.25 -11.34 -27.40
C VAL A 49 -10.28 -11.64 -25.90
N MET A 50 -10.12 -12.91 -25.50
CA MET A 50 -10.04 -13.32 -24.10
C MET A 50 -8.89 -12.62 -23.38
N PHE A 51 -7.69 -12.60 -23.97
CA PHE A 51 -6.52 -11.95 -23.39
C PHE A 51 -6.74 -10.44 -23.18
N ASN A 52 -7.34 -9.77 -24.16
CA ASN A 52 -7.66 -8.34 -24.03
C ASN A 52 -8.70 -8.08 -22.92
N SER A 53 -9.63 -9.01 -22.69
CA SER A 53 -10.55 -8.92 -21.55
C SER A 53 -9.80 -9.00 -20.22
N ILE A 54 -8.93 -9.99 -20.07
CA ILE A 54 -8.12 -10.20 -18.87
C ILE A 54 -7.27 -8.95 -18.55
N VAL A 55 -6.58 -8.42 -19.56
CA VAL A 55 -5.77 -7.20 -19.39
C VAL A 55 -6.62 -6.00 -18.96
N LYS A 56 -7.82 -5.83 -19.53
CA LYS A 56 -8.74 -4.75 -19.15
C LYS A 56 -9.25 -4.91 -17.72
N ASP A 57 -9.61 -6.13 -17.32
CA ASP A 57 -10.11 -6.39 -15.97
C ASP A 57 -9.03 -6.18 -14.91
N ARG A 58 -7.78 -6.53 -15.21
CA ARG A 58 -6.64 -6.20 -14.35
C ARG A 58 -6.45 -4.69 -14.19
N ILE A 59 -6.46 -3.93 -15.29
CA ILE A 59 -6.33 -2.46 -15.22
C ILE A 59 -7.46 -1.88 -14.37
N ARG A 60 -8.69 -2.35 -14.54
CA ARG A 60 -9.85 -1.88 -13.79
C ARG A 60 -9.77 -2.21 -12.30
N THR A 61 -9.19 -3.34 -11.93
CA THR A 61 -8.99 -3.74 -10.52
C THR A 61 -7.88 -2.92 -9.88
N GLU A 62 -6.75 -2.75 -10.57
CA GLU A 62 -5.64 -1.88 -10.12
C GLU A 62 -6.11 -0.43 -9.92
N GLU A 63 -6.91 0.13 -10.84
CA GLU A 63 -7.46 1.49 -10.71
C GLU A 63 -8.39 1.63 -9.50
N LYS A 64 -9.22 0.62 -9.22
CA LYS A 64 -10.11 0.63 -8.05
C LYS A 64 -9.32 0.56 -6.74
N GLU A 65 -8.32 -0.30 -6.67
CA GLU A 65 -7.45 -0.42 -5.50
C GLU A 65 -6.68 0.88 -5.26
N GLU A 66 -6.18 1.52 -6.32
CA GLU A 66 -5.49 2.80 -6.21
C GLU A 66 -6.44 3.91 -5.73
N LYS A 67 -7.68 3.94 -6.24
CA LYS A 67 -8.69 4.92 -5.82
C LYS A 67 -9.02 4.77 -4.34
N LEU A 68 -9.27 3.55 -3.87
CA LEU A 68 -9.53 3.28 -2.46
C LEU A 68 -8.36 3.71 -1.57
N ARG A 69 -7.12 3.42 -1.99
CA ARG A 69 -5.93 3.83 -1.24
C ARG A 69 -5.74 5.35 -1.19
N ARG A 70 -6.14 6.09 -2.24
CA ARG A 70 -6.13 7.56 -2.20
C ARG A 70 -7.24 8.10 -1.31
N GLU A 71 -8.45 7.57 -1.42
CA GLU A 71 -9.59 7.97 -0.59
C GLU A 71 -9.30 7.77 0.90
N GLU A 72 -8.66 6.66 1.28
CA GLU A 72 -8.26 6.40 2.67
C GLU A 72 -7.26 7.43 3.18
N ARG A 73 -6.25 7.77 2.38
CA ARG A 73 -5.27 8.83 2.73
C ARG A 73 -5.91 10.21 2.83
N GLU A 74 -6.82 10.54 1.92
CA GLU A 74 -7.54 11.82 1.95
C GLU A 74 -8.43 11.91 3.20
N TYR A 75 -9.09 10.81 3.57
CA TYR A 75 -9.90 10.75 4.78
C TYR A 75 -9.06 10.95 6.06
N GLU A 76 -7.88 10.32 6.14
CA GLU A 76 -6.96 10.52 7.26
C GLU A 76 -6.46 11.97 7.35
N LEU A 77 -6.12 12.60 6.22
CA LEU A 77 -5.69 13.99 6.15
C LEU A 77 -6.81 14.95 6.58
N GLU A 78 -8.05 14.73 6.12
CA GLU A 78 -9.18 15.57 6.47
C GLU A 78 -9.52 15.45 7.96
N LYS A 79 -9.43 14.24 8.53
CA LYS A 79 -9.59 14.03 9.97
C LYS A 79 -8.55 14.81 10.78
N LEU A 80 -7.28 14.78 10.36
CA LEU A 80 -6.22 15.56 10.99
C LEU A 80 -6.45 17.07 10.83
N ARG A 81 -6.94 17.53 9.68
CA ARG A 81 -7.27 18.93 9.42
C ARG A 81 -8.37 19.42 10.35
N ILE A 82 -9.48 18.69 10.46
CA ILE A 82 -10.58 19.03 11.37
C ILE A 82 -10.11 19.03 12.82
N GLN A 83 -9.24 18.09 13.20
CA GLN A 83 -8.67 18.04 14.55
C GLN A 83 -7.78 19.27 14.82
N ALA A 84 -6.94 19.65 13.87
CA ALA A 84 -6.11 20.85 13.98
C ALA A 84 -6.96 22.12 14.05
N GLU A 85 -7.98 22.24 13.20
CA GLU A 85 -8.89 23.39 13.16
C GLU A 85 -9.75 23.50 14.43
N LYS A 86 -10.21 22.36 14.97
CA LYS A 86 -10.88 22.31 16.27
C LYS A 86 -9.96 22.81 17.38
N ASN A 87 -8.69 22.40 17.36
CA ASN A 87 -7.71 22.83 18.35
C ASN A 87 -7.38 24.33 18.23
N THR A 88 -7.25 24.87 17.01
CA THR A 88 -7.06 26.32 16.80
C THR A 88 -8.30 27.12 17.19
N ASN A 89 -9.51 26.61 16.91
CA ASN A 89 -10.75 27.29 17.30
C ASN A 89 -10.96 27.26 18.82
N THR A 90 -10.58 26.19 19.53
CA THR A 90 -10.57 26.18 21.00
C THR A 90 -9.53 27.13 21.58
N MET A 91 -8.39 27.30 20.91
CA MET A 91 -7.33 28.22 21.34
C MET A 91 -7.76 29.69 21.13
N ASN A 92 -8.42 29.99 20.01
CA ASN A 92 -8.96 31.32 19.70
C ASN A 92 -10.20 31.69 20.56
N ASN A 93 -11.03 30.71 20.98
CA ASN A 93 -12.12 30.96 21.92
C ASN A 93 -11.66 31.04 23.39
N SER A 94 -10.47 30.53 23.71
CA SER A 94 -9.91 30.55 25.06
C SER A 94 -9.19 31.86 25.41
N GLU A 95 -9.08 32.81 24.48
CA GLU A 95 -8.51 34.14 24.77
C GLU A 95 -9.52 35.12 25.41
N ASN A 96 -10.79 34.74 25.61
CA ASN A 96 -11.78 35.59 26.28
C ASN A 96 -12.45 34.96 27.51
N VAL A 97 -11.73 34.12 28.26
CA VAL A 97 -12.11 33.81 29.64
C VAL A 97 -10.85 33.68 30.48
N GLN A 98 -10.50 34.79 31.12
CA GLN A 98 -9.77 34.89 32.39
C GLN A 98 -8.79 33.74 32.68
N ALA A 99 -7.52 33.93 32.34
CA ALA A 99 -6.45 33.02 32.73
C ALA A 99 -6.46 32.74 34.25
N PRO A 100 -6.67 31.49 34.72
CA PRO A 100 -6.36 31.14 36.08
C PRO A 100 -4.89 30.75 36.14
N LYS A 101 -4.05 31.66 36.65
CA LYS A 101 -2.74 31.27 37.19
C LYS A 101 -2.99 30.33 38.37
N LEU A 102 -2.57 29.05 38.31
CA LEU A 102 -2.20 28.31 39.52
C LEU A 102 -1.36 27.05 39.21
N ILE A 103 -0.06 27.17 39.48
CA ILE A 103 0.83 26.23 40.16
C ILE A 103 0.63 24.73 39.84
N HIS A 104 1.56 24.16 39.06
CA HIS A 104 1.87 22.74 39.15
C HIS A 104 3.33 22.55 39.59
N GLU A 105 3.56 22.75 40.87
CA GLU A 105 4.70 22.16 41.55
C GLU A 105 4.32 20.70 41.88
N THR A 106 5.28 19.78 41.71
CA THR A 106 5.26 18.34 42.05
C THR A 106 4.82 17.37 40.94
N PHE A 107 5.81 16.82 40.21
CA PHE A 107 6.17 15.41 40.38
C PHE A 107 7.60 15.11 39.90
N HIS A 108 8.25 14.20 40.62
CA HIS A 108 9.70 14.01 40.71
C HIS A 108 10.34 13.18 39.58
N LYS A 109 11.60 13.55 39.29
CA LYS A 109 12.79 12.72 38.98
C LYS A 109 12.56 11.35 38.34
N PHE A 110 12.98 11.21 37.08
CA PHE A 110 13.62 9.99 36.58
C PHE A 110 14.89 10.32 35.76
N ASN A 111 15.99 10.41 36.53
CA ASN A 111 17.39 10.06 36.24
C ASN A 111 17.85 9.85 34.77
N MET A 112 18.84 10.65 34.31
CA MET A 112 19.85 10.19 33.32
C MET A 112 21.16 10.99 33.42
N LYS A 113 22.27 10.26 33.61
CA LYS A 113 23.68 10.56 33.22
C LYS A 113 24.34 11.77 33.92
N GLY A 114 25.48 11.66 34.60
CA GLY A 114 26.65 10.80 34.38
C GLY A 114 27.86 11.69 34.08
N ARG A 115 29.00 11.42 34.75
CA ARG A 115 30.30 12.14 34.75
C ARG A 115 30.29 13.36 35.70
N TYR A 116 31.23 13.53 36.64
CA TYR A 116 32.68 13.61 36.47
C TYR A 116 33.49 12.90 37.58
N TRP A 117 34.69 12.51 37.18
CA TRP A 117 35.80 11.95 37.95
C TRP A 117 36.56 13.00 38.79
N LEU A 118 37.49 12.50 39.62
CA LEU A 118 38.61 13.15 40.34
C LEU A 118 38.25 13.61 41.76
N GLU A 119 38.92 13.27 42.87
CA GLU A 119 40.13 12.54 43.26
C GLU A 119 40.01 12.32 44.79
N PRO A 120 40.67 11.32 45.41
CA PRO A 120 41.03 11.46 46.81
C PRO A 120 42.52 11.18 46.99
N ASP A 121 43.35 12.22 47.02
CA ASP A 121 44.67 12.15 47.64
C ASP A 121 44.98 13.52 48.25
N PHE A 122 45.15 13.59 49.57
CA PHE A 122 46.44 13.86 50.20
C PHE A 122 46.29 13.96 51.73
N ILE A 123 46.90 12.97 52.40
CA ILE A 123 47.58 12.94 53.72
C ILE A 123 46.77 13.35 54.96
#